data_AF-A0A645I5E2-F1
#
_entry.id   AF-A0A645I5E2-F1
#
_cell.length_a   1.000
_cell.length_b   1.000
_cell.length_c   1.000
_cell.angle_alpha   90.00
_cell.angle_beta   90.00
_cell.angle_gamma   90.00
#
_symmetry.space_group_name_H-M   'P 1'
#
loop_
_entity.id
_entity.type
_entity.pdbx_description
1 polymer ?
#
loop_
_entity_poly.entity_id
_entity_poly.type
_entity_poly.pdbx_seq_one_letter_code
_entity_poly.pdbx_strand_id
1 'polypeptide(L)' 'MIFTGDGAPKCKDIITHPNARFLEKEANATGMLIPALNKFNAKDFVDVAYFEPFYLKDFVAGVTKKSFFKIPGA' A
#
# COMPACT_ATOMS: atom_id res chain seq x y z
N MET A 1 8.40 -18.19 2.07
CA MET A 1 7.87 -16.82 1.93
C MET A 1 8.98 -15.94 1.36
N ILE A 2 8.65 -15.11 0.37
CA ILE A 2 9.60 -14.18 -0.25
C ILE A 2 9.32 -12.78 0.29
N PHE A 3 10.36 -12.12 0.79
CA PHE A 3 10.38 -10.72 1.20
C PHE A 3 11.12 -9.92 0.12
N THR A 4 10.54 -8.82 -0.33
CA THR A 4 11.07 -7.96 -1.40
C THR A 4 10.71 -6.50 -1.14
N GLY A 5 11.35 -5.58 -1.87
CA GLY A 5 11.16 -4.14 -1.72
C GLY A 5 11.92 -3.54 -0.54
N ASP A 6 11.86 -2.22 -0.39
CA ASP A 6 12.72 -1.45 0.52
C ASP A 6 12.54 -1.78 2.01
N GLY A 7 11.42 -2.40 2.36
CA GLY A 7 11.16 -2.89 3.71
C GLY A 7 11.88 -4.19 4.05
N ALA A 8 12.21 -5.02 3.05
CA ALA A 8 12.74 -6.37 3.27
C ALA A 8 14.08 -6.39 4.03
N PRO A 9 15.07 -5.52 3.73
CA PRO A 9 16.32 -5.49 4.47
C PRO A 9 16.14 -5.24 5.97
N LYS A 10 15.14 -4.41 6.34
CA LYS A 10 14.85 -4.06 7.74
C LYS A 10 14.36 -5.24 8.58
N CYS A 11 13.85 -6.29 7.93
CA CYS A 11 13.30 -7.48 8.60
C CYS A 11 14.26 -8.68 8.59
N LYS A 12 15.39 -8.59 7.87
CA LYS A 12 16.30 -9.71 7.61
C LYS A 12 16.91 -10.29 8.88
N ASP A 13 17.25 -9.44 9.84
CA ASP A 13 17.86 -9.86 11.11
C ASP A 13 16.83 -10.38 12.13
N ILE A 14 15.55 -10.09 11.91
CA ILE A 14 14.45 -10.45 12.82
C ILE A 14 13.77 -11.76 12.37
N ILE A 15 13.58 -11.93 11.06
CA ILE A 15 12.86 -13.09 10.50
C ILE A 15 13.87 -14.12 9.98
N THR A 16 14.18 -15.12 10.82
CA THR A 16 15.23 -16.13 10.56
C THR A 16 14.69 -17.51 10.17
N HIS A 17 13.40 -17.62 9.87
CA HIS A 17 12.77 -18.90 9.53
C HIS A 17 13.45 -19.56 8.30
N PRO A 18 13.68 -20.89 8.27
CA PRO A 18 14.41 -21.56 7.19
C PRO A 18 13.78 -21.41 5.80
N ASN A 19 12.48 -21.10 5.74
CA ASN A 19 11.73 -20.82 4.50
C ASN A 19 11.56 -19.33 4.18
N ALA A 20 12.18 -18.43 4.95
CA ALA A 20 12.26 -17.01 4.62
C ALA A 20 13.33 -16.78 3.56
N ARG A 21 12.99 -16.04 2.51
CA ARG A 21 13.90 -15.67 1.42
C ARG A 21 13.80 -14.16 1.21
N PHE A 22 14.93 -13.47 1.25
CA PHE A 22 15.01 -12.03 1.04
C PHE A 22 15.61 -11.76 -0.34
N LEU A 23 14.85 -11.08 -1.19
CA LEU A 23 15.25 -10.73 -2.54
C LEU A 23 15.44 -9.22 -2.63
N GLU A 24 16.68 -8.80 -2.86
CA GLU A 24 17.02 -7.42 -3.17
C GLU A 24 16.86 -7.23 -4.67
N LYS A 25 15.63 -6.91 -5.08
CA LYS A 25 15.27 -6.65 -6.46
C LYS A 25 14.37 -5.43 -6.56
N GLU A 26 14.65 -4.58 -7.52
CA GLU A 26 13.81 -3.42 -7.84
C GLU A 26 12.49 -3.85 -8.49
N ALA A 27 11.45 -3.07 -8.24
CA ALA A 27 10.16 -3.27 -8.89
C ALA A 27 10.29 -3.03 -10.40
N ASN A 28 9.70 -3.91 -11.21
CA ASN A 28 9.63 -3.76 -12.65
C ASN A 28 8.17 -3.91 -13.11
N ALA A 29 7.75 -3.04 -14.04
CA ALA A 29 6.44 -3.05 -14.65
C ALA A 29 6.15 -4.23 -15.60
N THR A 30 7.13 -5.09 -15.93
CA THR A 30 6.90 -6.24 -16.83
C THR A 30 5.73 -7.13 -16.41
N GLY A 31 5.52 -7.32 -15.10
CA GLY A 31 4.38 -8.09 -14.58
C GLY A 31 3.02 -7.43 -14.83
N MET A 32 2.98 -6.13 -15.12
CA MET A 32 1.75 -5.37 -15.39
C MET A 32 1.33 -5.42 -16.86
N LEU A 33 2.17 -5.92 -17.76
CA LEU A 33 1.91 -5.90 -19.21
C LEU A 33 0.61 -6.62 -19.59
N ILE A 34 0.48 -7.88 -19.18
CA ILE A 34 -0.69 -8.72 -19.48
C ILE A 34 -1.98 -8.12 -18.90
N PRO A 35 -2.08 -7.78 -17.60
CA PRO A 35 -3.31 -7.22 -17.05
C PRO A 35 -3.67 -5.85 -17.64
N ALA A 36 -2.68 -5.00 -17.92
CA ALA A 36 -2.92 -3.71 -18.57
C ALA A 36 -3.45 -3.87 -20.00
N LEU A 37 -2.87 -4.78 -20.78
CA LEU A 37 -3.31 -5.08 -22.15
C LEU A 37 -4.74 -5.64 -22.16
N ASN A 38 -5.07 -6.54 -21.22
CA ASN A 38 -6.41 -7.08 -21.11
C ASN A 38 -7.46 -5.99 -20.82
N LYS A 39 -7.19 -5.09 -19.87
CA LYS A 39 -8.09 -3.96 -19.56
C LYS A 39 -8.22 -3.00 -20.74
N PHE A 40 -7.11 -2.70 -21.42
CA PHE A 40 -7.10 -1.85 -22.62
C PHE A 40 -7.99 -2.43 -23.72
N ASN A 41 -7.83 -3.72 -24.05
CA ASN A 41 -8.62 -4.40 -25.08
C ASN A 41 -10.11 -4.47 -24.72
N ALA A 42 -10.43 -4.62 -23.43
CA ALA A 42 -11.80 -4.59 -22.91
C ALA A 42 -12.40 -3.17 -22.82
N LYS A 43 -11.62 -2.12 -23.09
CA LYS A 43 -11.97 -0.71 -22.85
C LYS A 43 -12.38 -0.44 -21.39
N ASP A 44 -11.83 -1.20 -20.45
CA ASP A 44 -12.04 -1.08 -19.01
C ASP A 44 -11.09 -0.02 -18.43
N PHE A 45 -11.42 1.25 -18.70
CA PHE A 45 -10.68 2.41 -18.20
C PHE A 45 -11.36 3.00 -16.96
N VAL A 46 -10.55 3.55 -16.07
CA VAL A 46 -11.03 4.22 -14.85
C VAL A 46 -10.87 5.73 -14.98
N ASP A 47 -11.83 6.49 -14.45
CA ASP A 47 -11.75 7.94 -14.38
C ASP A 47 -10.80 8.37 -13.26
N VAL A 48 -9.79 9.19 -13.56
CA VAL A 48 -8.77 9.62 -12.61
C VAL A 48 -9.34 10.43 -11.46
N ALA A 49 -10.44 11.17 -11.66
CA ALA A 49 -11.06 11.99 -10.62
C ALA A 49 -11.92 11.17 -9.63
N TYR A 50 -12.42 10.00 -10.06
CA TYR A 50 -13.35 9.19 -9.26
C TYR A 50 -12.80 7.81 -8.89
N PHE A 51 -11.65 7.43 -9.43
CA PHE A 51 -10.99 6.18 -9.09
C PHE A 51 -10.23 6.31 -7.77
N GLU A 52 -10.59 5.47 -6.80
CA GLU A 52 -9.81 5.26 -5.60
C GLU A 52 -9.04 3.93 -5.72
N PRO A 53 -7.69 3.95 -5.67
CA PRO A 53 -6.94 2.71 -5.61
C PRO A 53 -7.28 1.98 -4.30
N PHE A 54 -7.23 0.65 -4.33
CA PHE A 54 -7.43 -0.14 -3.11
C PHE A 54 -6.25 0.07 -2.15
N TYR A 55 -6.40 1.03 -1.24
CA TYR A 55 -5.45 1.24 -0.15
C TYR A 55 -5.60 0.09 0.86
N LEU A 56 -4.52 -0.66 1.08
CA LEU A 56 -4.52 -1.76 2.07
C LEU A 56 -4.73 -1.29 3.51
N LYS A 57 -4.68 0.03 3.75
CA LYS A 57 -4.93 0.65 5.04
C LYS A 57 -6.02 1.70 4.87
N ASP A 58 -7.14 1.48 5.54
CA ASP A 58 -8.21 2.47 5.60
C ASP A 58 -7.68 3.79 6.18
N PHE A 59 -8.17 4.89 5.64
CA PHE A 59 -7.94 6.18 6.25
C PHE A 59 -8.63 6.21 7.63
N VAL A 60 -7.83 6.25 8.69
CA VAL A 60 -8.31 6.45 10.06
C VAL A 60 -8.05 7.90 10.45
N ALA A 61 -9.12 8.68 10.59
CA ALA A 61 -9.02 10.05 11.08
C ALA A 61 -8.40 10.07 12.49
N GLY A 62 -7.39 10.91 12.69
CA GLY A 62 -6.79 11.10 14.02
C GLY A 62 -7.75 11.81 14.97
N VAL A 63 -7.66 11.50 16.27
CA VAL A 63 -8.41 12.23 17.30
C VAL A 63 -7.82 13.64 17.42
N THR A 64 -8.64 14.66 17.18
CA THR A 64 -8.24 16.06 17.33
C THR A 64 -7.83 16.36 18.77
N LYS A 65 -6.63 16.91 18.96
CA LYS A 65 -6.16 17.41 20.28
C LYS A 65 -6.77 18.76 20.66
N LYS A 66 -7.49 19.43 19.75
CA LYS A 66 -8.16 20.70 20.02
C LYS A 66 -9.65 20.44 20.25
N SER A 67 -10.09 20.60 21.49
CA SER A 67 -11.51 20.76 21.79
C SER A 67 -11.95 22.14 21.29
N PHE A 68 -12.87 22.19 20.33
CA PHE A 68 -13.56 23.42 19.95
C PHE A 68 -14.67 23.81 20.94
N PHE A 69 -14.96 22.95 21.93
CA PHE A 69 -15.89 23.24 23.02
C PHE A 69 -15.13 23.58 24.29
N LYS A 70 -15.05 24.88 24.61
CA LYS A 70 -14.92 25.33 26.00
C LYS A 70 -16.33 25.44 26.55
N ILE A 71 -16.73 24.51 27.43
CA ILE A 71 -17.93 24.70 28.23
C ILE A 71 -17.62 25.85 29.20
N PRO A 72 -18.36 26.98 29.19
CA PRO A 72 -18.16 28.03 30.17
C PRO A 72 -18.69 27.53 31.52
N GLY A 73 -17.82 27.40 32.52
CA GLY A 73 -18.24 27.19 33.92
C GLY A 73 -17.85 25.87 34.60
N ALA A 74 -16.78 25.20 34.16
CA ALA A 74 -16.06 24.24 34.99
C ALA A 74 -14.74 24.85 35.46
#